data_AF-A0A528IQC3-F1
#
_entry.id   AF-A0A528IQC3-F1
#
_cell.length_a   1.000
_cell.length_b   1.000
_cell.length_c   1.000
_cell.angle_alpha   90.00
_cell.angle_beta   90.00
_cell.angle_gamma   90.00
#
_symmetry.space_group_name_H-M   'P 1'
#
loop_
_entity.id
_entity.type
_entity.pdbx_description
1 polymer ?
#
loop_
_entity_poly.entity_id
_entity_poly.type
_entity_poly.pdbx_seq_one_letter_code
_entity_poly.pdbx_strand_id
1 'polypeptide(L)'
;MGPQSDRIQRPVVVSGATRRHGTSGDREDNAVSPGEPVAGLAARKAAARLLAAVIDAKTPLDGLTDHDNGHPQYKALDLRDRALVRAILVTALRFRMTISGLLARRLEKPLPPNATVLSHILHVAAAQILFLDIPDSAAVDLAVTHAKSDPRTVRFSGLVNGVLRTLARSKQAELAAAFAATDEAPKWFSDRLKAAYGVDKAR
;
A
#
# COMPACT_ATOMS: atom_id res chain seq x y z
N MET A 1 19.04 -58.83 -74.89
CA MET A 1 18.39 -58.29 -73.68
C MET A 1 18.76 -56.82 -73.60
N GLY A 2 17.75 -55.95 -73.60
CA GLY A 2 17.86 -54.52 -73.84
C GLY A 2 18.54 -53.68 -72.74
N PRO A 3 18.66 -52.36 -72.98
CA PRO A 3 19.73 -51.52 -72.43
C PRO A 3 19.25 -50.43 -71.46
N GLN A 4 20.25 -49.75 -70.87
CA GLN A 4 20.35 -48.33 -70.49
C GLN A 4 19.16 -47.58 -69.87
N SER A 5 19.46 -47.04 -68.68
CA SER A 5 19.21 -45.67 -68.20
C SER A 5 18.23 -44.80 -68.99
N ASP A 6 17.16 -44.36 -68.32
CA ASP A 6 16.72 -42.98 -68.51
C ASP A 6 16.13 -42.35 -67.24
N ARG A 7 16.47 -41.09 -67.08
CA ARG A 7 16.42 -40.27 -65.88
C ARG A 7 15.36 -39.21 -66.12
N ILE A 8 14.16 -39.36 -65.55
CA ILE A 8 13.09 -38.37 -65.69
C ILE A 8 13.27 -37.22 -64.68
N GLN A 9 13.19 -36.01 -65.21
CA GLN A 9 13.28 -34.72 -64.53
C GLN A 9 11.98 -34.35 -63.77
N ARG A 10 12.13 -33.87 -62.53
CA ARG A 10 11.57 -32.66 -61.83
C ARG A 10 10.13 -32.16 -62.12
N PRO A 11 9.37 -31.57 -61.15
CA PRO A 11 9.77 -30.34 -60.41
C PRO A 11 9.47 -30.32 -58.89
N VAL A 12 10.35 -29.75 -58.05
CA VAL A 12 10.31 -28.37 -57.50
C VAL A 12 8.98 -28.02 -56.81
N VAL A 13 8.95 -28.14 -55.48
CA VAL A 13 8.12 -27.27 -54.62
C VAL A 13 8.98 -26.81 -53.45
N VAL A 14 9.05 -25.49 -53.34
CA VAL A 14 9.71 -24.66 -52.33
C VAL A 14 8.80 -24.52 -51.10
N SER A 15 9.40 -24.14 -49.97
CA SER A 15 8.78 -23.52 -48.78
C SER A 15 8.46 -24.50 -47.65
N GLY A 16 8.88 -24.31 -46.41
CA GLY A 16 9.70 -23.29 -45.78
C GLY A 16 10.00 -23.76 -44.35
N ALA A 17 11.25 -23.60 -43.91
CA ALA A 17 11.64 -23.92 -42.55
C ALA A 17 11.03 -22.89 -41.59
N THR A 18 10.30 -23.33 -40.56
CA THR A 18 10.07 -22.50 -39.37
C THR A 18 10.34 -23.30 -38.11
N ARG A 19 11.20 -22.70 -37.28
CA ARG A 19 11.80 -23.23 -36.06
C ARG A 19 10.74 -23.44 -34.97
N ARG A 20 10.92 -24.51 -34.19
CA ARG A 20 10.34 -24.66 -32.86
C ARG A 20 11.13 -23.79 -31.88
N HIS A 21 10.42 -23.09 -30.99
CA HIS A 21 10.52 -23.14 -29.51
C HIS A 21 10.21 -21.78 -28.88
N GLY A 22 9.34 -21.78 -27.86
CA GLY A 22 9.02 -20.61 -27.06
C GLY A 22 7.63 -20.68 -26.45
N THR A 23 7.42 -21.64 -25.55
CA THR A 23 6.29 -21.67 -24.61
C THR A 23 6.22 -20.34 -23.87
N SER A 24 5.29 -19.49 -24.29
CA SER A 24 4.92 -18.28 -23.57
C SER A 24 4.03 -18.74 -22.43
N GLY A 25 4.56 -18.71 -21.21
CA GLY A 25 3.78 -18.97 -20.02
C GLY A 25 2.61 -18.01 -19.97
N ASP A 26 1.41 -18.57 -19.99
CA ASP A 26 0.17 -17.90 -19.66
C ASP A 26 0.36 -17.24 -18.28
N ARG A 27 0.65 -15.94 -18.28
CA ARG A 27 0.26 -15.11 -17.15
C ARG A 27 -1.25 -15.08 -17.20
N GLU A 28 -1.86 -15.96 -16.42
CA GLU A 28 -3.23 -15.78 -15.97
C GLU A 28 -3.30 -14.42 -15.27
N ASP A 29 -3.58 -13.38 -16.08
CA ASP A 29 -4.19 -12.16 -15.60
C ASP A 29 -5.50 -12.59 -14.95
N ASN A 30 -5.44 -12.86 -13.65
CA ASN A 30 -6.60 -13.09 -12.81
C ASN A 30 -7.34 -11.76 -12.71
N ALA A 31 -8.06 -11.42 -13.77
CA ALA A 31 -8.97 -10.31 -13.85
C ALA A 31 -10.09 -10.59 -12.87
N VAL A 32 -9.92 -10.12 -11.63
CA VAL A 32 -10.93 -10.15 -10.58
C VAL A 32 -12.24 -9.66 -11.18
N SER A 33 -13.26 -10.52 -11.15
CA SER A 33 -14.58 -10.21 -11.69
C SER A 33 -15.14 -8.96 -11.01
N PRO A 34 -15.78 -8.03 -11.75
CA PRO A 34 -16.31 -6.80 -11.18
C PRO A 34 -17.46 -7.12 -10.20
N GLY A 35 -17.13 -7.29 -8.92
CA GLY A 35 -18.10 -7.61 -7.87
C GLY A 35 -17.55 -8.42 -6.70
N GLU A 36 -16.42 -9.13 -6.85
CA GLU A 36 -15.86 -9.90 -5.74
C GLU A 36 -15.17 -9.00 -4.69
N PRO A 37 -15.45 -9.21 -3.39
CA PRO A 37 -14.80 -8.45 -2.33
C PRO A 37 -13.32 -8.81 -2.28
N VAL A 38 -12.47 -7.85 -2.65
CA VAL A 38 -11.01 -8.00 -2.51
C VAL A 38 -10.68 -8.19 -1.02
N ALA A 39 -10.13 -9.36 -0.69
CA ALA A 39 -9.82 -9.73 0.68
C ALA A 39 -8.96 -8.68 1.39
N GLY A 40 -9.37 -8.27 2.60
CA GLY A 40 -8.66 -7.28 3.41
C GLY A 40 -8.74 -5.83 2.91
N LEU A 41 -9.44 -5.54 1.80
CA LEU A 41 -9.68 -4.17 1.33
C LEU A 41 -10.64 -3.43 2.27
N ALA A 42 -11.70 -4.10 2.74
CA ALA A 42 -12.70 -3.52 3.63
C ALA A 42 -12.07 -3.01 4.95
N ALA A 43 -11.17 -3.80 5.55
CA ALA A 43 -10.39 -3.40 6.72
C ALA A 43 -9.57 -2.12 6.46
N ARG A 44 -8.84 -2.04 5.35
CA ARG A 44 -8.01 -0.86 5.01
C ARG A 44 -8.83 0.39 4.70
N LYS A 45 -10.02 0.20 4.10
CA LYS A 45 -11.02 1.25 3.92
C LYS A 45 -11.52 1.79 5.26
N ALA A 46 -11.92 0.90 6.16
CA ALA A 46 -12.34 1.28 7.50
C ALA A 46 -11.21 2.01 8.24
N ALA A 47 -9.97 1.48 8.22
CA ALA A 47 -8.82 2.10 8.87
C ALA A 47 -8.57 3.54 8.38
N ALA A 48 -8.58 3.80 7.06
CA ALA A 48 -8.35 5.16 6.57
C ALA A 48 -9.49 6.11 6.97
N ARG A 49 -10.72 5.62 6.99
CA ARG A 49 -11.88 6.42 7.41
C ARG A 49 -11.87 6.73 8.90
N LEU A 50 -11.52 5.75 9.73
CA LEU A 50 -11.37 5.94 11.17
C LEU A 50 -10.17 6.85 11.49
N LEU A 51 -9.06 6.72 10.75
CA LEU A 51 -7.93 7.63 10.89
C LEU A 51 -8.32 9.09 10.58
N ALA A 52 -9.13 9.30 9.53
CA ALA A 52 -9.70 10.61 9.23
C ALA A 52 -10.59 11.13 10.37
N ALA A 53 -11.44 10.29 10.95
CA ALA A 53 -12.28 10.68 12.08
C ALA A 53 -11.45 11.07 13.33
N VAL A 54 -10.36 10.36 13.60
CA VAL A 54 -9.46 10.68 14.71
C VAL A 54 -8.71 11.98 14.47
N ILE A 55 -8.10 12.14 13.28
CA ILE A 55 -7.19 13.26 13.00
C ILE A 55 -7.95 14.53 12.64
N ASP A 56 -8.92 14.44 11.73
CA ASP A 56 -9.60 15.60 11.17
C ASP A 56 -10.79 16.00 12.05
N ALA A 57 -11.58 15.01 12.50
CA ALA A 57 -12.76 15.24 13.32
C ALA A 57 -12.51 15.13 14.83
N LYS A 58 -11.26 14.88 15.27
CA LYS A 58 -10.85 14.78 16.69
C LYS A 58 -11.70 13.81 17.51
N THR A 59 -12.19 12.75 16.86
CA THR A 59 -13.01 11.73 17.52
C THR A 59 -12.12 10.72 18.25
N PRO A 60 -12.45 10.31 19.48
CA PRO A 60 -11.63 9.35 20.23
C PRO A 60 -11.56 7.99 19.52
N LEU A 61 -10.36 7.42 19.43
CA LEU A 61 -10.11 6.13 18.79
C LEU A 61 -10.90 4.99 19.47
N ASP A 62 -10.92 4.97 20.81
CA ASP A 62 -11.55 3.91 21.58
C ASP A 62 -13.04 3.79 21.24
N GLY A 63 -13.74 4.93 21.19
CA GLY A 63 -15.15 4.97 20.78
C GLY A 63 -15.37 4.53 19.34
N LEU A 64 -14.46 4.84 18.41
CA LEU A 64 -14.58 4.42 17.01
C LEU A 64 -14.36 2.91 16.81
N THR A 65 -13.55 2.28 17.66
CA THR A 65 -13.15 0.87 17.57
C THR A 65 -13.85 -0.03 18.59
N ASP A 66 -14.90 0.48 19.22
CA ASP A 66 -15.76 -0.29 20.09
C ASP A 66 -16.54 -1.37 19.30
N HIS A 67 -16.76 -2.53 19.92
CA HIS A 67 -17.39 -3.67 19.25
C HIS A 67 -18.90 -3.51 19.06
N ASP A 68 -19.55 -2.79 19.96
CA ASP A 68 -21.01 -2.68 20.05
C ASP A 68 -21.51 -1.32 19.58
N ASN A 69 -20.77 -0.26 19.87
CA ASN A 69 -21.12 1.14 19.62
C ASN A 69 -20.14 1.85 18.69
N GLY A 70 -19.16 1.12 18.15
CA GLY A 70 -18.15 1.68 17.27
C GLY A 70 -18.67 2.12 15.91
N HIS A 71 -17.75 2.61 15.08
CA HIS A 71 -18.09 3.11 13.75
C HIS A 71 -18.74 2.00 12.89
N PRO A 72 -19.80 2.29 12.11
CA PRO A 72 -20.55 1.25 11.38
C PRO A 72 -19.68 0.37 10.47
N GLN A 73 -18.71 0.97 9.78
CA GLN A 73 -17.78 0.21 8.92
C GLN A 73 -16.80 -0.66 9.68
N TYR A 74 -16.52 -0.35 10.95
CA TYR A 74 -15.70 -1.20 11.81
C TYR A 74 -16.52 -2.39 12.32
N LYS A 75 -17.76 -2.13 12.74
CA LYS A 75 -18.71 -3.15 13.19
C LYS A 75 -19.09 -4.14 12.08
N ALA A 76 -19.11 -3.70 10.81
CA ALA A 76 -19.40 -4.59 9.68
C ALA A 76 -18.27 -5.62 9.41
N LEU A 77 -17.08 -5.45 9.97
CA LEU A 77 -15.95 -6.36 9.80
C LEU A 77 -16.04 -7.54 10.76
N ASP A 78 -15.44 -8.67 10.35
CA ASP A 78 -15.21 -9.79 11.26
C ASP A 78 -14.15 -9.46 12.33
N LEU A 79 -13.99 -10.35 13.32
CA LEU A 79 -13.10 -10.09 14.45
C LEU A 79 -11.61 -9.98 14.04
N ARG A 80 -11.19 -10.69 13.00
CA ARG A 80 -9.81 -10.68 12.48
C ARG A 80 -9.51 -9.35 11.82
N ASP A 81 -10.39 -8.89 10.94
CA ASP A 81 -10.29 -7.61 10.25
C ASP A 81 -10.39 -6.45 11.23
N ARG A 82 -11.25 -6.56 12.27
CA ARG A 82 -11.29 -5.60 13.38
C ARG A 82 -9.97 -5.50 14.13
N ALA A 83 -9.30 -6.62 14.38
CA ALA A 83 -7.98 -6.63 15.01
C ALA A 83 -6.93 -5.97 14.11
N LEU A 84 -6.95 -6.26 12.81
CA LEU A 84 -6.08 -5.61 11.82
C LEU A 84 -6.29 -4.09 11.78
N VAL A 85 -7.54 -3.62 11.75
CA VAL A 85 -7.85 -2.19 11.77
C VAL A 85 -7.26 -1.51 13.00
N ARG A 86 -7.43 -2.09 14.20
CA ARG A 86 -6.83 -1.54 15.42
C ARG A 86 -5.31 -1.51 15.36
N ALA A 87 -4.67 -2.59 14.90
CA ALA A 87 -3.23 -2.66 14.75
C ALA A 87 -2.70 -1.56 13.81
N ILE A 88 -3.38 -1.34 12.68
CA ILE A 88 -3.05 -0.27 11.73
C ILE A 88 -3.24 1.11 12.40
N LEU A 89 -4.38 1.37 13.03
CA LEU A 89 -4.70 2.68 13.60
C LEU A 89 -3.74 3.06 14.73
N VAL A 90 -3.51 2.17 15.69
CA VAL A 90 -2.59 2.42 16.82
C VAL A 90 -1.18 2.69 16.30
N THR A 91 -0.72 1.90 15.34
CA THR A 91 0.60 2.07 14.72
C THR A 91 0.71 3.38 13.93
N ALA A 92 -0.28 3.69 13.10
CA ALA A 92 -0.29 4.90 12.29
C ALA A 92 -0.34 6.17 13.15
N LEU A 93 -1.04 6.13 14.28
CA LEU A 93 -1.12 7.25 15.23
C LEU A 93 0.16 7.37 16.06
N ARG A 94 0.73 6.25 16.53
CA ARG A 94 1.96 6.23 17.34
C ARG A 94 3.17 6.74 16.57
N PHE A 95 3.26 6.42 15.27
CA PHE A 95 4.40 6.76 14.42
C PHE A 95 4.06 7.80 13.36
N ARG A 96 3.08 8.66 13.66
CA ARG A 96 2.50 9.56 12.67
C ARG A 96 3.52 10.56 12.15
N MET A 97 4.41 11.06 13.00
CA MET A 97 5.42 12.05 12.62
C MET A 97 6.50 11.38 11.76
N THR A 98 6.95 10.18 12.13
CA THR A 98 7.93 9.41 11.33
C THR A 98 7.36 9.08 9.96
N ILE A 99 6.11 8.58 9.90
CA ILE A 99 5.42 8.29 8.63
C ILE A 99 5.30 9.56 7.79
N SER A 100 4.85 10.67 8.38
CA SER A 100 4.68 11.95 7.69
C SER A 100 6.00 12.41 7.06
N GLY A 101 7.11 12.36 7.81
CA GLY A 101 8.42 12.75 7.31
C GLY A 101 8.94 11.85 6.19
N LEU A 102 8.75 10.53 6.30
CA LEU A 102 9.13 9.58 5.25
C LEU A 102 8.29 9.76 3.98
N LEU A 103 6.98 9.98 4.10
CA LEU A 103 6.12 10.26 2.95
C LEU A 103 6.48 11.59 2.29
N ALA A 104 6.72 12.64 3.07
CA ALA A 104 7.07 13.97 2.55
C ALA A 104 8.34 13.95 1.69
N ARG A 105 9.37 13.19 2.09
CA ARG A 105 10.62 13.02 1.32
C ARG A 105 10.42 12.38 -0.07
N ARG A 106 9.29 11.71 -0.30
CA ARG A 106 8.96 11.00 -1.54
C ARG A 106 7.98 11.76 -2.42
N LEU A 107 7.55 12.93 -1.98
CA LEU A 107 6.64 13.80 -2.71
C LEU A 107 7.43 15.00 -3.24
N GLU A 108 7.47 15.18 -4.56
CA GLU A 108 8.08 16.37 -5.16
C GLU A 108 7.39 17.67 -4.76
N LYS A 109 6.07 17.60 -4.59
CA LYS A 109 5.22 18.69 -4.10
C LYS A 109 4.36 18.16 -2.96
N PRO A 110 4.14 18.96 -1.90
CA PRO A 110 3.23 18.57 -0.84
C PRO A 110 1.84 18.27 -1.41
N LEU A 111 1.13 17.33 -0.78
CA LEU A 111 -0.25 17.04 -1.18
C LEU A 111 -1.11 18.29 -1.04
N PRO A 112 -2.07 18.51 -1.96
CA PRO A 112 -3.03 19.60 -1.83
C PRO A 112 -3.75 19.54 -0.46
N PRO A 113 -4.05 20.68 0.19
CA PRO A 113 -4.70 20.69 1.50
C PRO A 113 -6.05 19.94 1.54
N ASN A 114 -6.75 19.88 0.41
CA ASN A 114 -8.01 19.15 0.26
C ASN A 114 -7.85 17.65 -0.04
N ALA A 115 -6.63 17.14 -0.20
CA ALA A 115 -6.35 15.73 -0.46
C ALA A 115 -6.24 14.91 0.84
N THR A 116 -7.08 15.18 1.83
CA THR A 116 -7.02 14.53 3.16
C THR A 116 -7.25 13.03 3.07
N VAL A 117 -8.21 12.58 2.25
CA VAL A 117 -8.48 11.15 2.01
C VAL A 117 -7.24 10.43 1.48
N LEU A 118 -6.53 11.03 0.53
CA LEU A 118 -5.29 10.48 -0.01
C LEU A 118 -4.20 10.38 1.07
N SER A 119 -4.07 11.42 1.90
CA SER A 119 -3.13 11.42 3.02
C SER A 119 -3.38 10.26 3.98
N HIS A 120 -4.64 9.98 4.33
CA HIS A 120 -5.01 8.87 5.22
C HIS A 120 -4.76 7.50 4.59
N ILE A 121 -5.02 7.34 3.29
CA ILE A 121 -4.67 6.12 2.55
C ILE A 121 -3.16 5.85 2.61
N LEU A 122 -2.35 6.89 2.36
CA LEU A 122 -0.89 6.79 2.41
C LEU A 122 -0.39 6.45 3.82
N HIS A 123 -0.96 7.07 4.86
CA HIS A 123 -0.58 6.77 6.25
C HIS A 123 -0.94 5.33 6.65
N VAL A 124 -2.13 4.86 6.30
CA VAL A 124 -2.56 3.48 6.55
C VAL A 124 -1.65 2.48 5.86
N ALA A 125 -1.27 2.73 4.60
CA ALA A 125 -0.38 1.84 3.86
C ALA A 125 1.07 1.90 4.37
N ALA A 126 1.57 3.09 4.68
CA ALA A 126 2.91 3.29 5.24
C ALA A 126 3.06 2.61 6.60
N ALA A 127 2.05 2.71 7.48
CA ALA A 127 2.07 2.01 8.77
C ALA A 127 2.22 0.50 8.60
N GLN A 128 1.52 -0.08 7.61
CA GLN A 128 1.64 -1.51 7.30
C GLN A 128 3.04 -1.86 6.80
N ILE A 129 3.55 -1.12 5.81
CA ILE A 129 4.87 -1.38 5.18
C ILE A 129 6.03 -1.27 6.18
N LEU A 130 5.96 -0.27 7.06
CA LEU A 130 7.08 0.11 7.93
C LEU A 130 7.10 -0.67 9.25
N PHE A 131 5.94 -1.02 9.79
CA PHE A 131 5.83 -1.45 11.20
C PHE A 131 5.01 -2.70 11.43
N LEU A 132 4.26 -3.17 10.43
CA LEU A 132 3.47 -4.38 10.56
C LEU A 132 4.10 -5.48 9.70
N ASP A 133 4.00 -6.73 10.15
CA ASP A 133 4.44 -7.90 9.40
C ASP A 133 3.44 -8.25 8.29
N ILE A 134 3.24 -7.29 7.37
CA ILE A 134 2.34 -7.39 6.22
C ILE A 134 3.21 -7.33 4.96
N PRO A 135 3.01 -8.24 3.99
CA PRO A 135 3.74 -8.19 2.73
C PRO A 135 3.61 -6.82 2.04
N ASP A 136 4.74 -6.23 1.64
CA ASP A 136 4.77 -4.90 1.03
C ASP A 136 3.90 -4.83 -0.23
N SER A 137 3.89 -5.88 -1.05
CA SER A 137 3.03 -5.99 -2.24
C SER A 137 1.56 -5.88 -1.88
N ALA A 138 1.10 -6.60 -0.85
CA ALA A 138 -0.28 -6.55 -0.40
C ALA A 138 -0.68 -5.16 0.14
N ALA A 139 0.19 -4.51 0.91
CA ALA A 139 -0.06 -3.16 1.42
C ALA A 139 -0.15 -2.13 0.27
N VAL A 140 0.74 -2.22 -0.72
CA VAL A 140 0.75 -1.35 -1.90
C VAL A 140 -0.50 -1.59 -2.77
N ASP A 141 -0.76 -2.83 -3.16
CA ASP A 141 -1.83 -3.15 -4.12
C ASP A 141 -3.20 -2.81 -3.55
N LEU A 142 -3.44 -3.05 -2.26
CA LEU A 142 -4.69 -2.68 -1.59
C LEU A 142 -4.83 -1.18 -1.39
N ALA A 143 -3.74 -0.44 -1.17
CA ALA A 143 -3.77 1.03 -1.11
C ALA A 143 -4.10 1.63 -2.48
N VAL A 144 -3.51 1.10 -3.55
CA VAL A 144 -3.81 1.51 -4.93
C VAL A 144 -5.26 1.18 -5.28
N THR A 145 -5.73 -0.03 -4.94
CA THR A 145 -7.12 -0.45 -5.14
C THR A 145 -8.09 0.44 -4.37
N HIS A 146 -7.77 0.78 -3.12
CA HIS A 146 -8.55 1.72 -2.34
C HIS A 146 -8.61 3.10 -3.02
N ALA A 147 -7.46 3.66 -3.43
CA ALA A 147 -7.41 4.94 -4.11
C ALA A 147 -8.23 4.96 -5.42
N LYS A 148 -8.22 3.87 -6.19
CA LYS A 148 -9.02 3.72 -7.41
C LYS A 148 -10.53 3.68 -7.15
N SER A 149 -10.95 3.21 -5.97
CA SER A 149 -12.36 3.04 -5.64
C SER A 149 -13.07 4.31 -5.17
N ASP A 150 -12.36 5.44 -5.04
CA ASP A 150 -12.94 6.73 -4.63
C ASP A 150 -12.66 7.80 -5.71
N PRO A 151 -13.70 8.47 -6.26
CA PRO A 151 -13.55 9.51 -7.29
C PRO A 151 -12.59 10.65 -6.89
N ARG A 152 -12.45 10.92 -5.59
CA ARG A 152 -11.58 11.98 -5.06
C ARG A 152 -10.10 11.60 -5.15
N THR A 153 -9.80 10.30 -5.15
CA THR A 153 -8.42 9.79 -5.10
C THR A 153 -7.99 9.00 -6.33
N VAL A 154 -8.91 8.64 -7.24
CA VAL A 154 -8.62 7.80 -8.41
C VAL A 154 -7.47 8.36 -9.27
N ARG A 155 -7.45 9.68 -9.50
CA ARG A 155 -6.37 10.35 -10.26
C ARG A 155 -4.98 10.24 -9.62
N PHE A 156 -4.92 9.91 -8.32
CA PHE A 156 -3.67 9.77 -7.57
C PHE A 156 -3.22 8.32 -7.43
N SER A 157 -3.91 7.33 -8.03
CA SER A 157 -3.54 5.91 -7.87
C SER A 157 -2.11 5.60 -8.32
N GLY A 158 -1.63 6.27 -9.38
CA GLY A 158 -0.24 6.16 -9.83
C GLY A 158 0.77 6.73 -8.81
N LEU A 159 0.43 7.86 -8.20
CA LEU A 159 1.23 8.48 -7.14
C LEU A 159 1.29 7.60 -5.89
N VAL A 160 0.15 7.03 -5.47
CA VAL A 160 0.10 6.06 -4.35
C VAL A 160 1.05 4.90 -4.59
N ASN A 161 0.98 4.30 -5.79
CA ASN A 161 1.87 3.19 -6.16
C ASN A 161 3.36 3.60 -6.12
N GLY A 162 3.70 4.72 -6.75
CA GLY A 162 5.09 5.20 -6.84
C GLY A 162 5.69 5.52 -5.47
N VAL A 163 4.94 6.24 -4.63
CA VAL A 163 5.37 6.62 -3.28
C VAL A 163 5.55 5.40 -2.40
N LEU A 164 4.56 4.50 -2.34
CA LEU A 164 4.60 3.35 -1.44
C LEU A 164 5.63 2.29 -1.88
N ARG A 165 5.81 2.07 -3.17
CA ARG A 165 6.89 1.17 -3.65
C ARG A 165 8.28 1.73 -3.33
N THR A 166 8.45 3.04 -3.45
CA THR A 166 9.71 3.69 -3.08
C THR A 166 9.94 3.64 -1.58
N LEU A 167 8.88 3.80 -0.77
CA LEU A 167 8.93 3.59 0.69
C LEU A 167 9.34 2.17 1.05
N ALA A 168 8.71 1.16 0.46
CA ALA A 168 9.02 -0.25 0.72
C ALA A 168 10.47 -0.60 0.38
N ARG A 169 11.01 -0.08 -0.72
CA ARG A 169 12.40 -0.38 -1.14
C ARG A 169 13.47 0.21 -0.22
N SER A 170 13.22 1.36 0.40
CA SER A 170 14.23 2.02 1.23
C SER A 170 13.97 1.94 2.73
N LYS A 171 12.93 1.20 3.17
CA LYS A 171 12.57 1.08 4.59
C LYS A 171 13.73 0.56 5.45
N GLN A 172 14.47 -0.46 5.00
CA GLN A 172 15.58 -1.02 5.78
C GLN A 172 16.73 -0.02 5.98
N ALA A 173 16.96 0.86 5.01
CA ALA A 173 18.05 1.85 5.07
C ALA A 173 17.65 3.11 5.85
N GLU A 174 16.39 3.53 5.76
CA GLU A 174 15.95 4.82 6.29
C GLU A 174 15.26 4.73 7.65
N LEU A 175 14.63 3.60 8.00
CA LEU A 175 13.68 3.57 9.12
C LEU A 175 14.34 3.84 10.48
N ALA A 176 15.51 3.22 10.74
CA ALA A 176 16.23 3.44 11.99
C ALA A 176 16.68 4.90 12.16
N ALA A 177 17.18 5.51 11.09
CA ALA A 177 17.59 6.91 11.09
C ALA A 177 16.38 7.85 11.25
N ALA A 178 15.27 7.56 10.57
CA ALA A 178 14.04 8.33 10.70
C ALA A 178 13.48 8.29 12.12
N PHE A 179 13.51 7.12 12.76
CA PHE A 179 13.11 6.97 14.15
C PHE A 179 14.00 7.77 15.12
N ALA A 180 15.32 7.67 14.97
CA ALA A 180 16.24 8.39 15.85
C ALA A 180 16.13 9.92 15.71
N ALA A 181 15.73 10.39 14.53
CA ALA A 181 15.62 11.82 14.22
C ALA A 181 14.24 12.42 14.49
N THR A 182 13.20 11.61 14.74
CA THR A 182 11.82 12.08 14.84
C THR A 182 11.33 12.05 16.28
N ASP A 183 10.78 13.17 16.74
CA ASP A 183 9.99 13.23 17.96
C ASP A 183 8.52 13.01 17.60
N GLU A 184 7.92 11.92 18.07
CA GLU A 184 6.50 11.63 17.84
C GLU A 184 5.58 12.55 18.64
N ALA A 185 6.09 13.12 19.73
CA ALA A 185 5.34 14.11 20.49
C ALA A 185 5.36 15.47 19.80
N PRO A 186 4.24 16.23 19.86
CA PRO A 186 4.25 17.63 19.48
C PRO A 186 5.31 18.40 20.27
N LYS A 187 5.98 19.37 19.60
CA LYS A 187 7.07 20.16 20.19
C LYS A 187 6.73 20.74 21.57
N TRP A 188 5.52 21.30 21.73
CA TRP A 188 5.09 21.89 23.02
C TRP A 188 5.07 20.87 24.16
N PHE A 189 4.77 19.60 23.88
CA PHE A 189 4.68 18.55 24.88
C PHE A 189 6.08 18.00 25.20
N SER A 190 6.88 17.76 24.16
CA SER A 190 8.28 17.36 24.30
C SER A 190 9.09 18.39 25.08
N ASP A 191 8.96 19.68 24.76
CA ASP A 191 9.62 20.77 25.48
C ASP A 191 9.18 20.82 26.96
N ARG A 192 7.89 20.57 27.23
CA ARG A 192 7.35 20.52 28.60
C ARG A 192 7.91 19.34 29.39
N LEU A 193 8.01 18.15 28.79
CA LEU A 193 8.60 16.97 29.43
C LEU A 193 10.09 17.20 29.73
N LYS A 194 10.84 17.75 28.78
CA LYS A 194 12.26 18.09 28.96
C LYS A 194 12.46 19.10 30.08
N ALA A 195 11.60 20.11 30.19
CA ALA A 195 11.65 21.08 31.27
C ALA A 195 11.34 20.45 32.64
N ALA A 196 10.40 19.51 32.71
CA ALA A 196 9.99 18.88 33.97
C ALA A 196 10.95 17.78 34.45
N TYR A 197 11.52 16.99 33.54
CA TYR A 197 12.25 15.76 33.87
C TYR A 197 13.72 15.75 33.41
N GLY A 198 14.17 16.76 32.65
CA GLY A 198 15.48 16.79 32.02
C GLY A 198 15.52 16.05 30.68
N VAL A 199 16.51 16.36 29.84
CA VAL A 199 16.60 15.87 28.45
C VAL A 199 16.78 14.34 28.39
N ASP A 200 17.55 13.78 29.33
CA ASP A 200 17.90 12.35 29.33
C ASP A 200 16.72 11.43 29.72
N LYS A 201 15.74 11.97 30.47
CA LYS A 201 14.56 11.22 30.94
C LYS A 201 13.29 11.48 30.11
N ALA A 202 13.37 12.39 29.14
CA ALA A 202 12.23 12.85 28.34
C ALA A 202 12.28 12.37 26.87
N ARG A 203 12.95 11.23 26.61
CA ARG A 203 13.01 10.56 25.30
C ARG A 203 12.15 9.31 25.27
#